data_AF-A0A969EMQ1-F1
#
_entry.id   AF-A0A969EMQ1-F1
#
_cell.length_a   1.000
_cell.length_b   1.000
_cell.length_c   1.000
_cell.angle_alpha   90.00
_cell.angle_beta   90.00
_cell.angle_gamma   90.00
#
_symmetry.space_group_name_H-M   'P 1'
#
loop_
_entity.id
_entity.type
_entity.pdbx_description
1 polymer ?
#
loop_
_entity_poly.entity_id
_entity_poly.type
_entity_poly.pdbx_seq_one_letter_code
_entity_poly.pdbx_strand_id
1 'polypeptide(L)' 'MYIPSDMTDPGYKVTCGLPGDGGNPTFGNIYSYTIRARETGGLSSANYGTVKCPADIVKVNIPLIKK' A
#
# COMPACT_ATOMS: atom_id res chain seq x y z
N MET A 1 -12.67 -9.09 -15.61
CA MET A 1 -13.56 -8.46 -14.60
C MET A 1 -12.90 -7.17 -14.13
N TYR A 2 -13.62 -6.06 -14.08
CA TYR A 2 -13.13 -4.78 -13.59
C TYR A 2 -13.79 -4.49 -12.24
N ILE A 3 -13.04 -3.90 -11.31
CA ILE A 3 -13.55 -3.51 -10.00
C ILE A 3 -13.40 -2.00 -9.92
N PRO A 4 -14.50 -1.25 -9.91
CA PRO A 4 -14.45 0.19 -9.89
C PRO A 4 -13.98 0.67 -8.50
N SER A 5 -13.23 1.77 -8.46
CA SER A 5 -12.54 2.23 -7.26
C SER A 5 -13.48 2.66 -6.14
N ASP A 6 -14.66 3.16 -6.52
CA ASP A 6 -15.75 3.57 -5.65
C ASP A 6 -16.32 2.41 -4.81
N MET A 7 -16.24 1.17 -5.29
CA MET A 7 -16.67 -0.02 -4.56
C MET A 7 -15.91 -0.22 -3.24
N THR A 8 -14.67 0.28 -3.17
CA THR A 8 -13.82 0.17 -1.97
C THR A 8 -13.51 1.51 -1.33
N ASP A 9 -14.12 2.61 -1.77
CA ASP A 9 -13.80 3.97 -1.31
C ASP A 9 -13.97 4.10 0.23
N PRO A 10 -13.00 4.72 0.95
CA PRO A 10 -11.80 5.44 0.49
C PRO A 10 -10.58 4.56 0.13
N GLY A 11 -10.73 3.23 0.17
CA GLY A 11 -9.67 2.24 0.01
C GLY A 11 -9.23 1.63 1.34
N TYR A 12 -8.13 0.87 1.29
CA TYR A 12 -7.53 0.23 2.47
C TYR A 12 -6.32 1.04 2.96
N LYS A 13 -6.27 1.31 4.26
CA LYS A 13 -5.13 1.98 4.89
C LYS A 13 -4.07 0.95 5.28
N VAL A 14 -2.83 1.22 4.91
CA VAL A 14 -1.65 0.40 5.22
C VAL A 14 -0.51 1.28 5.72
N THR A 15 0.35 0.73 6.56
CA THR A 15 1.53 1.45 7.09
C THR A 15 2.64 1.44 6.06
N CYS A 16 3.09 2.62 5.61
CA CYS A 16 4.11 2.68 4.58
C CYS A 16 5.49 2.21 5.08
N GLY A 17 5.86 2.47 6.32
CA GLY A 17 7.11 1.95 6.91
C GLY A 17 8.36 2.74 6.49
N LEU A 18 9.51 2.35 7.03
CA LEU A 18 10.80 3.01 6.83
C LEU A 18 11.43 2.64 5.47
N PRO A 19 12.41 3.44 4.99
CA PRO A 19 13.15 3.11 3.78
C PRO A 19 13.80 1.72 3.86
N GLY A 20 13.48 0.85 2.91
CA GLY A 20 14.02 -0.52 2.86
C GLY A 20 13.11 -1.59 3.45
N ASP A 21 12.04 -1.25 4.17
CA ASP A 21 11.14 -2.25 4.80
C ASP A 21 10.50 -3.19 3.76
N GLY A 22 10.20 -2.70 2.57
CA GLY A 22 9.69 -3.50 1.44
C GLY A 22 10.77 -4.18 0.59
N GLY A 23 12.01 -4.25 1.07
CA GLY A 23 13.16 -4.84 0.34
C GLY A 23 13.77 -3.94 -0.73
N ASN A 24 13.19 -2.75 -0.98
CA ASN A 24 13.78 -1.73 -1.84
C ASN A 24 14.23 -0.52 -0.99
N PRO A 25 15.52 -0.12 -1.01
CA PRO A 25 16.02 0.96 -0.17
C PRO A 25 15.43 2.35 -0.47
N THR A 26 14.77 2.54 -1.63
CA THR A 26 14.17 3.83 -2.01
C THR A 26 12.69 3.96 -1.66
N PHE A 27 12.05 2.89 -1.18
CA PHE A 27 10.62 2.85 -0.83
C PHE A 27 10.41 2.31 0.58
N GLY A 28 9.19 2.47 1.10
CA GLY A 28 8.73 1.73 2.28
C GLY A 28 8.34 0.31 1.90
N ASN A 29 7.28 -0.19 2.53
CA ASN A 29 6.60 -1.43 2.22
C ASN A 29 6.05 -1.45 0.79
N ILE A 30 5.96 -2.65 0.23
CA ILE A 30 5.31 -2.91 -1.05
C ILE A 30 4.22 -3.95 -0.81
N TYR A 31 2.97 -3.60 -1.13
CA TYR A 31 1.80 -4.42 -0.84
C TYR A 31 1.24 -5.02 -2.13
N SER A 32 1.20 -6.34 -2.20
CA SER A 32 0.49 -7.06 -3.26
C SER A 32 -0.90 -7.45 -2.78
N TYR A 33 -1.91 -7.24 -3.63
CA TYR A 33 -3.29 -7.60 -3.34
C TYR A 33 -3.85 -8.47 -4.46
N THR A 34 -4.80 -9.31 -4.09
CA THR A 34 -5.57 -10.13 -5.03
C THR A 34 -7.03 -9.82 -4.83
N ILE A 35 -7.75 -9.58 -5.91
CA ILE A 35 -9.20 -9.46 -5.87
C ILE A 35 -9.82 -10.65 -6.58
N ARG A 36 -10.69 -11.37 -5.87
CA ARG A 36 -11.37 -12.56 -6.37
C ARG A 36 -12.86 -12.29 -6.45
N ALA A 37 -13.42 -12.51 -7.63
CA ALA A 37 -14.85 -12.52 -7.84
C ALA A 37 -15.35 -13.95 -7.96
N ARG A 38 -16.50 -14.22 -7.37
CA ARG A 38 -17.21 -15.49 -7.47
C ARG A 38 -18.67 -15.23 -7.74
N GLU A 39 -19.21 -15.91 -8.75
CA GLU A 39 -20.63 -15.83 -9.07
C GLU A 39 -21.37 -17.08 -8.57
N THR A 40 -22.69 -17.00 -8.49
CA THR A 40 -23.54 -18.03 -7.85
C THR A 40 -23.53 -19.37 -8.58
N GLY A 41 -23.24 -19.39 -9.89
CA GLY A 41 -23.04 -20.60 -10.69
C GLY A 41 -21.67 -21.28 -10.50
N GLY A 42 -20.80 -20.72 -9.65
CA GLY A 42 -19.52 -21.33 -9.27
C GLY A 42 -18.33 -20.89 -10.12
N LEU A 43 -18.51 -20.07 -11.15
CA LEU A 43 -17.40 -19.46 -11.87
C LEU A 43 -16.65 -18.46 -10.97
N SER A 44 -15.35 -18.31 -11.22
CA SER A 44 -14.50 -17.37 -10.50
C SER A 44 -13.52 -16.67 -11.42
N SER A 45 -13.11 -15.48 -11.01
CA SER A 45 -12.10 -14.67 -11.69
C SER A 45 -11.20 -14.02 -10.64
N ALA A 46 -9.93 -13.81 -10.98
CA ALA A 46 -8.97 -13.17 -10.09
C ALA A 46 -8.18 -12.09 -10.84
N ASN A 47 -8.01 -10.95 -10.18
CA ASN A 47 -7.10 -9.88 -10.59
C ASN A 47 -6.04 -9.69 -9.50
N TYR A 48 -4.85 -9.27 -9.92
CA TYR A 48 -3.71 -9.05 -9.05
C TYR A 48 -3.21 -7.62 -9.23
N GLY A 49 -2.69 -7.04 -8.16
CA GLY A 49 -2.09 -5.71 -8.21
C GLY A 49 -1.05 -5.53 -7.12
N THR A 50 -0.24 -4.49 -7.27
CA THR A 50 0.79 -4.13 -6.31
C THR A 50 0.79 -2.62 -6.11
N VAL A 51 0.88 -2.19 -4.86
CA VAL A 51 1.01 -0.79 -4.45
C VAL A 51 2.39 -0.61 -3.82
N LYS A 52 3.14 0.37 -4.32
CA LYS A 52 4.41 0.79 -3.71
C LYS A 52 4.16 1.98 -2.81
N CYS A 53 4.56 1.89 -1.56
CA CYS A 53 4.42 2.98 -0.61
C CYS A 53 5.67 3.88 -0.61
N PRO A 54 5.52 5.21 -0.59
CA PRO A 54 6.63 6.10 -0.26
C PRO A 54 7.06 5.82 1.19
N ALA A 55 8.36 5.85 1.48
CA ALA A 55 8.82 5.63 2.85
C ALA A 55 8.39 6.77 3.78
N ASP A 56 8.04 6.43 5.02
CA ASP A 56 7.71 7.37 6.10
C ASP A 56 9.00 8.05 6.61
N ILE A 57 9.59 8.95 5.81
CA ILE A 57 10.76 9.73 6.23
C ILE A 57 10.28 10.95 7.01
N VAL A 58 10.23 10.84 8.34
CA VAL A 58 10.04 12.01 9.21
C VAL A 58 11.41 12.61 9.54
N LYS A 59 11.81 13.66 8.81
CA LYS A 59 12.99 14.46 9.20
C LYS A 59 12.59 15.44 10.31
N VAL A 60 12.90 15.08 11.55
CA VAL A 60 12.75 16.00 12.70
C VAL A 60 14.04 16.80 12.84
N ASN A 61 14.00 18.10 12.53
CA ASN A 61 15.10 19.02 12.82
C ASN A 61 14.88 19.59 14.23
N ILE A 62 15.73 19.18 15.18
CA ILE A 62 15.69 19.69 16.55
C ILE A 62 16.47 21.01 16.61
N PRO A 63 15.92 22.10 17.20
CA PRO A 63 16.67 23.34 17.35
C PRO A 63 17.84 23.14 18.31
N LEU A 64 19.04 23.57 17.89
CA LEU A 64 20.21 23.63 18.75
C LEU A 64 20.08 24.82 19.71
N ILE A 65 19.68 24.56 20.95
CA ILE A 65 19.74 25.56 22.03
C ILE A 65 21.20 25.69 22.47
N LYS A 66 21.85 26.80 22.09
CA LYS A 66 23.18 27.16 22.62
C LYS A 66 23.03 27.68 24.05
N LYS A 67 23.88 27.21 24.97
CA LYS A 67 23.99 27.73 26.34
C LYS A 67 24.67 29.08 26.35
#